data_AF-A0A7C0XL11-F1
#
_entry.id   AF-A0A7C0XL11-F1
#
_cell.length_a   1.000
_cell.length_b   1.000
_cell.length_c   1.000
_cell.angle_alpha   90.00
_cell.angle_beta   90.00
_cell.angle_gamma   90.00
#
_symmetry.space_group_name_H-M   'P 1'
#
loop_
_entity.id
_entity.type
_entity.pdbx_description
1 polymer ?
#
loop_
_entity_poly.entity_id
_entity_poly.type
_entity_poly.pdbx_seq_one_letter_code
_entity_poly.pdbx_strand_id
1 'polypeptide(L)'
;MSGIELDELRKRLKIGMLVRCRIIEKVGDKRFVLRLKGHNILIEANQNFNVGDELVLKLKEKFPRMVFVDVNRETFDRVVFDKGKLVVY
;
A
#
# COMPACT_ATOMS: atom_id res chain seq x y z
N MET A 1 10.28 4.24 18.18
CA MET A 1 9.68 2.89 18.38
C MET A 1 8.93 2.46 17.11
N SER A 2 9.59 2.30 15.95
CA SER A 2 8.88 2.20 14.66
C SER A 2 9.35 1.06 13.72
N GLY A 3 10.13 0.10 14.23
CA GLY A 3 10.59 -1.06 13.45
C GLY A 3 9.68 -2.30 13.55
N ILE A 4 8.99 -2.48 14.68
CA ILE A 4 8.30 -3.74 15.02
C ILE A 4 6.95 -3.86 14.28
N GLU A 5 6.26 -2.74 14.06
CA GLU A 5 4.90 -2.71 13.49
C GLU A 5 4.83 -3.17 12.03
N LEU A 6 5.88 -2.88 11.25
CA LEU A 6 5.88 -3.14 9.81
C LEU A 6 6.14 -4.62 9.49
N ASP A 7 7.01 -5.27 10.27
CA ASP A 7 7.27 -6.70 10.14
C ASP A 7 6.07 -7.53 10.59
N GLU A 8 5.31 -7.08 11.58
CA GLU A 8 4.03 -7.70 11.93
C GLU A 8 3.01 -7.57 10.80
N LEU A 9 2.86 -6.40 10.20
CA LEU A 9 2.00 -6.21 9.05
C LEU A 9 2.42 -7.13 7.89
N ARG A 10 3.71 -7.20 7.59
CA ARG A 10 4.28 -8.12 6.58
C ARG A 10 3.99 -9.57 6.90
N LYS A 11 4.13 -10.03 8.15
CA LYS A 11 3.81 -11.41 8.56
C LYS A 11 2.33 -11.73 8.37
N ARG A 12 1.44 -10.77 8.67
CA ARG A 12 -0.02 -10.92 8.58
C ARG A 12 -0.54 -10.93 7.14
N LEU A 13 0.19 -10.33 6.21
CA LEU A 13 -0.20 -10.26 4.80
C LEU A 13 0.30 -11.48 4.01
N LYS A 14 -0.63 -12.12 3.29
CA LYS A 14 -0.37 -13.32 2.47
C LYS A 14 -0.67 -13.01 1.00
N ILE A 15 0.08 -13.63 0.09
CA ILE A 15 -0.21 -13.52 -1.35
C ILE A 15 -1.63 -14.03 -1.60
N GLY A 16 -2.37 -13.33 -2.45
CA GLY A 16 -3.79 -13.56 -2.72
C GLY A 16 -4.76 -12.92 -1.73
N MET A 17 -4.26 -12.40 -0.59
CA MET A 17 -5.11 -11.78 0.42
C MET A 17 -5.73 -10.48 -0.07
N LEU A 18 -7.03 -10.33 0.15
CA LEU A 18 -7.74 -9.08 -0.01
C LEU A 18 -7.60 -8.24 1.25
N VAL A 19 -7.26 -6.97 1.07
CA VAL A 19 -7.18 -5.99 2.14
C VAL A 19 -8.03 -4.78 1.81
N ARG A 20 -8.81 -4.33 2.79
CA ARG A 20 -9.53 -3.08 2.69
C ARG A 20 -8.68 -1.96 3.26
N CYS A 21 -8.70 -0.84 2.58
CA CYS A 21 -7.90 0.31 2.93
C CYS A 21 -8.54 1.58 2.42
N ARG A 22 -8.05 2.72 2.91
CA ARG A 22 -8.57 4.03 2.56
C ARG A 22 -7.44 4.98 2.22
N ILE A 23 -7.59 5.78 1.18
CA ILE A 23 -6.68 6.88 0.90
C ILE A 23 -6.92 7.99 1.92
N ILE A 24 -5.89 8.34 2.68
CA ILE A 24 -5.97 9.38 3.71
C ILE A 24 -5.28 10.67 3.29
N GLU A 25 -4.38 10.60 2.31
CA GLU A 25 -3.61 11.77 1.85
C GLU A 25 -3.11 11.56 0.41
N LYS A 26 -3.08 12.64 -0.37
CA LYS A 26 -2.40 12.70 -1.67
C LYS A 26 -1.14 13.55 -1.52
N VAL A 27 0.02 12.94 -1.70
CA VAL A 27 1.34 13.57 -1.46
C VAL A 27 1.95 14.09 -2.78
N GLY A 28 1.48 13.60 -3.91
CA GLY A 28 1.86 14.07 -5.24
C GLY A 28 0.97 13.44 -6.31
N ASP A 29 1.34 13.59 -7.58
CA ASP A 29 0.52 13.12 -8.71
C ASP A 29 0.28 11.61 -8.69
N LYS A 30 1.27 10.84 -8.25
CA LYS A 30 1.23 9.37 -8.21
C LYS A 30 1.44 8.79 -6.82
N ARG A 31 1.58 9.62 -5.79
CA ARG A 31 1.93 9.17 -4.43
C ARG A 31 0.80 9.46 -3.45
N PHE A 32 0.41 8.45 -2.71
CA PHE A 32 -0.73 8.50 -1.81
C PHE A 32 -0.37 7.85 -0.48
N VAL A 33 -0.95 8.34 0.62
CA VAL A 33 -0.93 7.63 1.89
C VAL A 33 -2.21 6.84 2.03
N LEU A 34 -2.04 5.55 2.30
CA LEU A 34 -3.09 4.57 2.44
C LEU A 34 -3.13 4.05 3.87
N ARG A 35 -4.30 4.07 4.49
CA ARG A 35 -4.52 3.45 5.80
C ARG A 35 -4.95 2.01 5.63
N LEU A 36 -4.16 1.09 6.18
CA LEU A 36 -4.43 -0.34 6.20
C LEU A 36 -4.23 -0.89 7.61
N LYS A 37 -5.29 -1.45 8.21
CA LYS A 37 -5.24 -2.06 9.56
C LYS A 37 -4.58 -1.18 10.64
N GLY A 38 -4.83 0.14 10.58
CA GLY A 38 -4.25 1.11 11.52
C GLY A 38 -2.86 1.64 11.13
N HIS A 39 -2.22 1.09 10.11
CA HIS A 39 -0.94 1.57 9.59
C HIS A 39 -1.15 2.53 8.42
N ASN A 40 -0.39 3.62 8.40
CA ASN A 40 -0.32 4.52 7.25
C ASN A 40 0.85 4.08 6.36
N ILE A 41 0.57 3.85 5.09
CA ILE A 41 1.52 3.29 4.12
C ILE A 41 1.57 4.24 2.94
N LEU A 42 2.76 4.72 2.58
CA LEU A 42 2.89 5.40 1.31
C LEU A 42 2.89 4.38 0.17
N ILE A 43 2.07 4.66 -0.82
CA ILE A 43 1.98 3.91 -2.05
C ILE A 43 2.30 4.82 -3.24
N GLU A 44 2.78 4.19 -4.31
CA GLU A 44 2.77 4.80 -5.63
C GLU A 44 1.68 4.12 -6.45
N ALA A 45 0.97 4.88 -7.26
CA ALA A 45 -0.06 4.36 -8.15
C ALA A 45 -0.07 5.15 -9.46
N ASN A 46 -0.20 4.43 -10.57
CA ASN A 46 -0.38 5.04 -11.88
C ASN A 46 -1.79 5.62 -12.08
N GLN A 47 -2.76 5.18 -11.30
CA GLN A 47 -4.10 5.75 -11.27
C GLN A 47 -4.21 6.84 -10.20
N ASN A 48 -5.06 7.84 -10.47
CA ASN A 48 -5.39 8.87 -9.50
C ASN A 48 -6.46 8.38 -8.54
N PHE A 49 -6.23 8.60 -7.25
CA PHE A 49 -7.23 8.45 -6.20
C PHE A 49 -7.55 9.78 -5.55
N ASN A 50 -8.74 9.86 -4.97
CA ASN A 50 -9.14 10.97 -4.12
C ASN A 50 -8.92 10.60 -2.65
N VAL A 51 -8.66 11.62 -1.84
CA VAL A 51 -8.66 11.45 -0.39
C VAL A 51 -10.05 11.03 0.05
N GLY A 52 -10.11 9.96 0.84
CA GLY A 52 -11.35 9.35 1.29
C GLY A 52 -11.73 8.09 0.54
N ASP A 53 -11.15 7.82 -0.64
CA ASP A 53 -11.47 6.63 -1.45
C ASP A 53 -11.20 5.34 -0.66
N GLU A 54 -12.18 4.46 -0.64
CA GLU A 54 -12.05 3.11 -0.11
C GLU A 54 -11.66 2.13 -1.21
N LEU A 55 -10.60 1.36 -0.96
CA LEU A 55 -10.00 0.44 -1.92
C LEU A 55 -9.95 -0.96 -1.35
N VAL A 56 -10.20 -1.93 -2.23
CA VAL A 56 -10.01 -3.35 -1.94
C VAL A 56 -8.85 -3.86 -2.78
N LEU A 57 -7.75 -4.15 -2.10
CA LEU A 57 -6.49 -4.49 -2.74
C LEU A 57 -6.17 -5.97 -2.53
N LYS A 58 -5.79 -6.66 -3.60
CA LYS A 58 -5.27 -8.02 -3.56
C LYS A 58 -3.75 -7.99 -3.56
N LEU A 59 -3.11 -8.57 -2.54
CA LEU A 59 -1.65 -8.74 -2.56
C LEU A 59 -1.28 -9.77 -3.64
N LYS A 60 -0.47 -9.37 -4.62
CA LYS A 60 0.06 -10.26 -5.67
C LYS A 60 1.49 -10.70 -5.42
N GLU A 61 2.33 -9.80 -4.93
CA GLU A 61 3.73 -10.09 -4.65
C GLU A 61 4.10 -9.58 -3.27
N LYS A 62 5.05 -10.26 -2.61
CA LYS A 62 5.50 -9.93 -1.25
C LYS A 62 6.99 -9.60 -1.18
N PHE A 63 7.80 -10.12 -2.11
CA PHE A 63 9.25 -9.96 -2.13
C PHE A 63 9.73 -9.78 -3.58
N PRO A 64 10.71 -8.89 -3.86
CA PRO A 64 11.43 -7.99 -2.94
C PRO A 64 10.60 -6.77 -2.50
N ARG A 65 9.44 -6.54 -3.12
CA ARG A 65 8.50 -5.46 -2.85
C ARG A 65 7.10 -6.04 -2.70
N MET A 66 6.20 -5.30 -2.06
CA MET A 66 4.81 -5.73 -1.98
C MET A 66 4.05 -5.11 -3.13
N VAL A 67 3.35 -5.92 -3.91
CA VAL A 67 2.54 -5.42 -5.02
C VAL A 67 1.11 -5.76 -4.72
N PHE A 68 0.27 -4.74 -4.73
CA PHE A 68 -1.17 -4.87 -4.58
C PHE A 68 -1.85 -4.65 -5.93
N VAL A 69 -3.04 -5.20 -6.11
CA VAL A 69 -3.89 -4.99 -7.30
C VAL A 69 -5.29 -4.58 -6.83
N ASP A 70 -5.83 -3.50 -7.36
CA ASP A 70 -7.24 -3.13 -7.12
C ASP A 70 -8.12 -4.21 -7.72
N VAL A 71 -8.98 -4.84 -6.91
CA VAL A 71 -9.92 -5.82 -7.44
C VAL A 71 -11.02 -5.17 -8.27
N ASN A 72 -11.27 -3.87 -8.09
CA ASN A 72 -12.31 -3.15 -8.82
C ASN A 72 -11.81 -2.50 -10.11
N ARG A 73 -10.49 -2.35 -10.28
CA ARG A 73 -9.90 -1.54 -11.37
C ARG A 73 -8.74 -2.21 -12.12
N GLU A 74 -8.45 -3.48 -11.85
CA GLU A 74 -7.44 -4.32 -12.54
C GLU A 74 -6.03 -3.72 -12.72
N THR A 75 -5.68 -2.64 -12.01
CA THR A 75 -4.39 -1.95 -12.18
C THR A 75 -3.89 -1.39 -10.86
N PHE A 76 -2.74 -1.87 -10.41
CA PHE A 76 -1.89 -1.15 -9.45
C PHE A 76 -0.44 -1.50 -9.74
N ASP A 77 0.37 -0.45 -9.85
CA ASP A 77 1.79 -0.57 -10.03
C ASP A 77 2.50 -0.17 -8.75
N ARG A 78 2.92 -1.20 -8.02
CA ARG A 78 4.02 -1.20 -7.02
C ARG A 78 3.73 -0.49 -5.69
N VAL A 79 3.92 -1.24 -4.59
CA VAL A 79 4.14 -0.65 -3.26
C VAL A 79 5.59 -0.90 -2.84
N VAL A 80 6.38 0.16 -2.82
CA VAL A 80 7.81 0.09 -2.47
C VAL A 80 7.98 0.23 -0.97
N PHE A 81 8.61 -0.76 -0.34
CA PHE A 81 8.97 -0.75 1.08
C PHE A 81 10.49 -0.87 1.21
N ASP A 82 11.18 0.13 1.76
CA ASP A 82 12.57 -0.03 2.20
C ASP A 82 12.79 0.50 3.63
N LYS A 83 13.41 -0.35 4.46
CA LYS A 83 14.03 -0.08 5.78
C LYS A 83 13.41 1.02 6.67
N GLY A 84 12.08 1.08 6.79
CA GLY A 84 11.42 2.05 7.69
C GLY A 84 11.63 3.53 7.32
N LYS A 85 12.08 3.83 6.10
CA LYS A 85 12.11 5.18 5.56
C LYS A 85 11.56 5.21 4.14
N LEU A 86 10.74 6.22 3.91
CA LEU A 86 10.15 6.55 2.63
C LEU A 86 11.25 6.91 1.63
N VAL A 87 11.58 6.03 0.68
CA VAL A 87 12.53 6.37 -0.38
C VAL A 87 11.80 6.47 -1.70
N VAL A 88 11.86 7.68 -2.22
CA VAL A 88 11.40 8.16 -3.53
C VAL A 88 12.46 7.82 -4.57
N TYR A 89 12.05 7.17 -5.66
CA TYR A 89 12.72 7.34 -6.96
C TYR A 89 11.78 8.12 -7.88
#